data_AF-A0A9E2U887-F1
#
_entry.id   AF-A0A9E2U887-F1
#
_cell.length_a   1.000
_cell.length_b   1.000
_cell.length_c   1.000
_cell.angle_alpha   90.00
_cell.angle_beta   90.00
_cell.angle_gamma   90.00
#
_symmetry.space_group_name_H-M   'P 1'
#
loop_
_entity.id
_entity.type
_entity.pdbx_description
1 polymer ?
#
loop_
_entity_poly.entity_id
_entity_poly.type
_entity_poly.pdbx_seq_one_letter_code
_entity_poly.pdbx_strand_id
1 'polypeptide(L)'
;DSLSTPYIRMNDAIVGISLPNGASYRDVAAGQYHISVDSYLNAPQQDQNVTLAAGQEVYVKVISQRSWIQGGSGSGEGAGGDYTKDTFYVWLIPPEVARADVAHSAFYGS
;
A
#
# COMPACT_ATOMS: atom_id res chain seq x y z
N ASP A 1 -8.60 -7.10 -5.13
CA ASP A 1 -7.78 -6.57 -4.03
C ASP A 1 -8.14 -7.15 -2.69
N SER A 2 -7.16 -7.16 -1.76
CA SER A 2 -7.33 -7.45 -0.33
C SER A 2 -8.33 -6.51 0.35
N LEU A 3 -8.96 -6.99 1.45
CA LEU A 3 -9.79 -6.18 2.35
C LEU A 3 -9.02 -5.68 3.59
N SER A 4 -7.73 -6.02 3.71
CA SER A 4 -6.87 -5.56 4.81
C SER A 4 -6.63 -4.05 4.72
N THR A 5 -6.43 -3.41 5.88
CA THR A 5 -6.24 -1.95 5.98
C THR A 5 -4.86 -1.61 6.58
N PRO A 6 -3.75 -1.83 5.84
CA PRO A 6 -2.40 -1.66 6.37
C PRO A 6 -2.05 -0.18 6.61
N TYR A 7 -1.14 0.06 7.55
CA TYR A 7 -0.57 1.40 7.74
C TYR A 7 0.33 1.77 6.56
N ILE A 8 0.21 3.02 6.14
CA ILE A 8 1.13 3.67 5.21
C ILE A 8 2.15 4.43 6.04
N ARG A 9 3.43 4.29 5.70
CA ARG A 9 4.53 4.98 6.38
C ARG A 9 5.30 5.88 5.42
N MET A 10 5.78 7.00 5.95
CA MET A 10 6.77 7.86 5.32
C MET A 10 7.92 8.09 6.29
N ASN A 11 9.15 7.73 5.90
CA ASN A 11 10.32 7.76 6.77
C ASN A 11 10.03 7.07 8.11
N ASP A 12 9.51 5.84 8.05
CA ASP A 12 9.10 4.98 9.17
C ASP A 12 7.91 5.47 10.03
N ALA A 13 7.50 6.74 9.89
CA ALA A 13 6.36 7.29 10.62
C ALA A 13 5.03 6.90 9.95
N ILE A 14 4.04 6.49 10.74
CA ILE A 14 2.69 6.20 10.24
C ILE A 14 2.03 7.51 9.78
N VAL A 15 1.63 7.56 8.51
CA VAL A 15 1.01 8.72 7.88
C VAL A 15 -0.42 8.49 7.42
N GLY A 16 -0.89 7.24 7.42
CA GLY A 16 -2.25 6.93 7.00
C GLY A 16 -2.56 5.45 7.08
N ILE A 17 -3.79 5.13 6.70
CA ILE A 17 -4.29 3.76 6.56
C ILE A 17 -4.70 3.59 5.10
N SER A 18 -4.22 2.53 4.44
CA SER A 18 -4.69 2.17 3.11
C SER A 18 -6.06 1.51 3.23
N LEU A 19 -7.11 2.18 2.72
CA LEU A 19 -8.46 1.63 2.70
C LEU A 19 -8.74 0.97 1.34
N PRO A 20 -9.36 -0.22 1.30
CA PRO A 20 -9.79 -0.85 0.05
C PRO A 20 -10.68 0.10 -0.78
N ASN A 21 -10.33 0.30 -2.05
CA ASN A 21 -10.99 1.24 -2.96
C ASN A 21 -11.09 2.67 -2.43
N GLY A 22 -10.18 3.06 -1.54
CA GLY A 22 -10.08 4.38 -0.98
C GLY A 22 -8.93 5.18 -1.59
N ALA A 23 -9.09 6.50 -1.60
CA ALA A 23 -8.03 7.45 -1.88
C ALA A 23 -7.89 8.40 -0.68
N SER A 24 -6.67 8.87 -0.40
CA SER A 24 -6.40 9.87 0.64
C SER A 24 -5.31 10.83 0.16
N TYR A 25 -5.26 12.01 0.77
CA TYR A 25 -4.29 13.05 0.45
C TYR A 25 -3.57 13.51 1.72
N ARG A 26 -2.30 13.91 1.56
CA ARG A 26 -1.50 14.47 2.65
C ARG A 26 -0.50 15.49 2.10
N ASP A 27 -0.55 16.69 2.63
CA ASP A 27 0.51 17.68 2.46
C ASP A 27 1.77 17.29 3.25
N VAL A 28 2.93 17.45 2.61
CA VAL A 28 4.25 17.24 3.20
C VAL A 28 5.21 18.35 2.77
N ALA A 29 6.27 18.57 3.56
CA ALA A 29 7.32 19.50 3.16
C ALA A 29 8.07 19.00 1.91
N ALA A 30 8.78 19.90 1.22
CA ALA A 30 9.71 19.49 0.18
C ALA A 30 10.85 18.65 0.81
N GLY A 31 11.24 17.55 0.17
CA GLY A 31 12.23 16.65 0.72
C GLY A 31 12.26 15.27 0.09
N GLN A 32 13.10 14.40 0.66
CA GLN A 32 13.20 13.00 0.30
C GLN A 32 12.35 12.17 1.25
N TYR A 33 11.58 11.25 0.69
CA TYR A 33 10.70 10.37 1.43
C TYR A 33 10.88 8.93 0.98
N HIS A 34 11.09 8.06 1.96
CA HIS A 34 10.89 6.62 1.82
C HIS A 34 9.45 6.30 2.18
N ILE A 35 8.71 5.71 1.24
CA ILE A 35 7.30 5.36 1.37
C ILE A 35 7.18 3.85 1.43
N SER A 36 6.55 3.34 2.47
CA SER A 36 6.30 1.91 2.67
C SER A 36 4.88 1.64 3.17
N VAL A 37 4.44 0.39 3.05
CA VAL A 37 3.16 -0.09 3.57
C VAL A 37 3.43 -1.30 4.44
N ASP A 38 2.85 -1.32 5.64
CA ASP A 38 3.01 -2.44 6.56
C ASP A 38 2.50 -3.72 5.88
N SER A 39 3.44 -4.65 5.65
CA SER A 39 3.22 -5.92 4.97
C SER A 39 3.68 -7.06 5.87
N TYR A 40 3.03 -8.22 5.79
CA TYR A 40 3.40 -9.36 6.64
C TYR A 40 4.74 -9.97 6.24
N LEU A 41 5.03 -10.00 4.94
CA LEU A 41 6.35 -10.38 4.42
C LEU A 41 7.02 -9.15 3.83
N ASN A 42 8.28 -8.97 4.20
CA ASN A 42 9.20 -8.08 3.51
C ASN A 42 9.60 -8.76 2.19
N ALA A 43 8.89 -8.45 1.11
CA ALA A 43 9.31 -8.84 -0.22
C ALA A 43 10.26 -7.77 -0.78
N PRO A 44 11.17 -8.14 -1.70
CA PRO A 44 12.00 -7.17 -2.40
C PRO A 44 11.13 -6.11 -3.12
N GLN A 45 11.60 -4.85 -3.13
CA GLN A 45 11.02 -3.71 -3.88
C GLN A 45 9.53 -3.40 -3.58
N GLN A 46 9.11 -3.49 -2.32
CA GLN A 46 7.76 -3.12 -1.89
C GLN A 46 7.58 -1.63 -1.62
N ASP A 47 8.68 -0.91 -1.43
CA ASP A 47 8.73 0.49 -1.05
C ASP A 47 9.19 1.37 -2.22
N GLN A 48 9.06 2.69 -2.02
CA GLN A 48 9.51 3.67 -3.00
C GLN A 48 10.24 4.82 -2.31
N ASN A 49 11.29 5.30 -2.97
CA ASN A 49 11.93 6.57 -2.60
C ASN A 49 11.49 7.64 -3.58
N VAL A 50 11.02 8.78 -3.06
CA VAL A 50 10.61 9.94 -3.86
C VAL A 50 11.32 11.19 -3.38
N THR A 51 11.56 12.12 -4.30
CA THR A 51 11.98 13.48 -3.99
C THR A 51 10.87 14.43 -4.41
N LEU A 52 10.39 15.24 -3.47
CA LEU A 52 9.32 16.21 -3.67
C LEU A 52 9.88 17.63 -3.63
N ALA A 53 9.66 18.38 -4.71
CA ALA A 53 9.82 19.82 -4.70
C ALA A 53 8.60 20.52 -4.05
N ALA A 54 8.76 21.78 -3.66
CA ALA A 54 7.66 22.57 -3.11
C ALA A 54 6.53 22.72 -4.16
N GLY A 55 5.30 22.39 -3.76
CA GLY A 55 4.12 22.40 -4.64
C GLY A 55 4.03 21.22 -5.61
N GLN A 56 4.95 20.26 -5.53
CA GLN A 56 4.88 19.03 -6.33
C GLN A 56 3.96 18.01 -5.66
N GLU A 57 3.11 17.39 -6.47
CA GLU A 57 2.28 16.25 -6.07
C GLU A 57 2.80 14.97 -6.74
N VAL A 58 2.81 13.87 -5.99
CA VAL A 58 3.08 12.52 -6.51
C VAL A 58 1.93 11.61 -6.14
N TYR A 59 1.61 10.68 -7.02
CA TYR A 59 0.54 9.73 -6.82
C TYR A 59 1.10 8.33 -6.57
N VAL A 60 0.63 7.74 -5.48
CA VAL A 60 1.04 6.42 -5.02
C VAL A 60 -0.17 5.51 -5.03
N LYS A 61 -0.06 4.36 -5.68
CA LYS A 61 -1.03 3.27 -5.61
C LYS A 61 -0.50 2.17 -4.71
N VAL A 62 -1.31 1.79 -3.73
CA VAL A 62 -1.06 0.59 -2.92
C VAL A 62 -1.71 -0.59 -3.61
N ILE A 63 -0.91 -1.58 -4.00
CA ILE A 63 -1.40 -2.79 -4.69
C ILE A 63 -1.21 -3.99 -3.76
N SER A 64 -2.25 -4.82 -3.65
CA SER A 64 -2.14 -6.10 -2.97
C SER A 64 -1.78 -7.19 -3.97
N GLN A 65 -0.71 -7.94 -3.69
CA GLN A 65 -0.45 -9.20 -4.38
C GLN A 65 -0.95 -10.34 -3.49
N ARG A 66 -2.15 -10.86 -3.79
CA ARG A 66 -2.65 -12.08 -3.14
C ARG A 66 -1.77 -13.25 -3.61
N SER A 67 -1.42 -14.13 -2.67
CA SER A 67 -0.80 -15.46 -2.91
C SER A 67 0.73 -15.57 -2.97
N TRP A 68 1.51 -14.79 -2.20
CA TRP A 68 2.96 -15.05 -2.07
C TRP A 68 3.27 -16.34 -1.27
N ILE A 69 2.40 -16.73 -0.33
CA ILE A 69 2.44 -18.04 0.34
C ILE A 69 1.06 -18.66 0.29
N GLN A 70 0.95 -19.82 -0.37
CA GLN A 70 -0.18 -20.73 -0.25
C GLN A 70 0.37 -21.99 0.44
N GLY A 71 -0.10 -22.30 1.64
CA GLY A 71 0.37 -23.42 2.43
C GLY A 71 -0.81 -24.15 3.06
N GLY A 72 -1.10 -25.34 2.54
CA GLY A 72 -2.15 -26.23 3.03
C GLY A 72 -1.92 -27.64 2.50
N SER A 73 -1.19 -28.47 3.24
CA SER A 73 -1.23 -29.94 3.11
C SER A 73 -0.58 -30.57 4.35
N GLY A 74 -1.14 -30.34 5.53
CA GLY A 74 -1.00 -31.27 6.65
C GLY A 74 -2.20 -32.20 6.63
N SER A 75 -2.06 -33.44 6.16
CA SER A 75 -3.13 -34.44 6.21
C SER A 75 -3.21 -35.08 7.61
N GLY A 76 -3.56 -34.29 8.62
CA GLY A 76 -3.66 -34.75 10.01
C GLY A 76 -4.57 -33.88 10.86
N GLU A 77 -5.26 -34.49 11.82
CA GLU A 77 -6.10 -33.80 12.81
C GLU A 77 -5.24 -32.77 13.56
N GLY A 78 -5.47 -31.48 13.25
CA GLY A 78 -4.60 -30.36 13.66
C GLY A 78 -4.08 -29.50 12.50
N ALA A 79 -4.44 -29.80 11.26
CA ALA A 79 -4.12 -28.99 10.08
C ALA A 79 -4.64 -27.55 10.24
N GLY A 80 -3.75 -26.61 10.57
CA GLY A 80 -4.06 -25.18 10.61
C GLY A 80 -4.58 -24.71 9.26
N GLY A 81 -5.70 -24.00 9.27
CA GLY A 81 -6.41 -23.55 8.08
C GLY A 81 -5.56 -22.70 7.13
N ASP A 82 -6.02 -22.55 5.89
CA ASP A 82 -5.38 -21.73 4.88
C ASP A 82 -5.22 -20.28 5.39
N TYR A 83 -4.00 -19.86 5.71
CA TYR A 83 -3.71 -18.47 6.05
C TYR A 83 -3.18 -17.75 4.82
N THR A 84 -4.05 -17.02 4.11
CA THR A 84 -3.59 -16.04 3.12
C THR A 84 -3.13 -14.78 3.86
N LYS A 85 -1.85 -14.43 3.74
CA LYS A 85 -1.31 -13.19 4.30
C LYS A 85 -0.93 -12.27 3.15
N ASP A 86 -1.50 -11.07 3.16
CA ASP A 86 -1.33 -10.11 2.08
C ASP A 86 0.07 -9.50 2.06
N THR A 87 0.57 -9.34 0.85
CA THR A 87 1.81 -8.62 0.54
C THR A 87 1.42 -7.34 -0.20
N PHE A 88 1.89 -6.18 0.28
CA PHE A 88 1.57 -4.87 -0.30
C PHE A 88 2.77 -4.25 -1.00
N TYR A 89 2.49 -3.53 -2.09
CA TYR A 89 3.47 -2.79 -2.88
C TYR A 89 3.07 -1.32 -3.01
N VAL A 90 4.08 -0.44 -2.98
CA VAL A 90 3.98 0.98 -3.25
C VAL A 90 4.38 1.22 -4.71
N TRP A 91 3.43 1.66 -5.54
CA TRP A 91 3.66 1.95 -6.96
C TRP A 91 3.43 3.43 -7.26
N LEU A 92 4.41 4.07 -7.90
CA LEU A 92 4.23 5.42 -8.43
C LEU A 92 3.44 5.33 -9.73
N ILE A 93 2.37 6.12 -9.83
CA ILE A 93 1.50 6.15 -11.01
C ILE A 93 1.47 7.54 -11.64
N PRO A 94 1.30 7.66 -12.97
CA PRO A 94 1.17 8.95 -13.63
C PRO A 94 -0.04 9.74 -13.14
N PRO A 95 0.02 11.09 -13.06
CA PRO A 95 -1.08 11.93 -12.62
C PRO A 95 -2.40 11.70 -13.37
N GLU A 96 -2.34 11.43 -14.67
CA GLU A 96 -3.53 11.22 -15.51
C GLU A 96 -4.28 9.95 -15.10
N VAL A 97 -3.54 8.88 -14.79
CA VAL A 97 -4.09 7.61 -14.31
C VAL A 97 -4.62 7.78 -12.89
N ALA A 98 -3.86 8.44 -12.02
CA ALA A 98 -4.23 8.64 -10.63
C ALA A 98 -5.51 9.45 -10.47
N ARG A 99 -5.66 10.55 -11.22
CA ARG A 99 -6.85 11.39 -11.15
C ARG A 99 -8.10 10.64 -11.60
N ALA A 100 -7.97 9.80 -12.62
CA ALA A 100 -9.05 8.92 -13.05
C ALA A 100 -9.40 7.90 -11.95
N ASP A 101 -8.41 7.23 -11.35
CA ASP A 101 -8.63 6.28 -10.26
C ASP A 101 -9.30 6.94 -9.03
N VAL A 102 -8.81 8.11 -8.63
CA VAL A 102 -9.35 8.89 -7.49
C VAL A 102 -10.79 9.30 -7.73
N ALA A 103 -11.14 9.72 -8.96
CA ALA A 103 -12.52 10.10 -9.31
C ALA A 103 -13.53 8.93 -9.15
N HIS A 104 -13.05 7.68 -9.17
CA HIS A 104 -13.86 6.48 -8.98
C HIS A 104 -13.69 5.83 -7.61
N SER A 105 -12.93 6.46 -6.70
CA SER A 105 -12.64 5.93 -5.36
C SER A 105 -13.40 6.70 -4.29
N ALA A 106 -13.64 6.07 -3.14
CA ALA A 106 -14.08 6.81 -1.96
C ALA A 106 -12.91 7.67 -1.47
N PHE A 107 -13.09 8.99 -1.41
CA PHE A 107 -12.04 9.91 -0.97
C PHE A 107 -12.14 10.18 0.53
N TYR A 108 -11.07 9.85 1.25
CA TYR A 108 -10.91 10.03 2.69
C TYR A 108 -9.75 11.01 2.93
N GLY A 109 -10.07 12.29 2.83
CA GLY A 109 -9.17 13.42 3.07
C GLY A 109 -9.99 14.70 3.18
N SER A 110 -9.58 15.61 4.06
CA SER A 110 -10.16 16.95 4.22
C SER A 110 -9.24 17.99 3.60
#